data_AF-A0AAP7CNK1-F1
#
_entry.id   AF-A0AAP7CNK1-F1
#
_cell.length_a   1.000
_cell.length_b   1.000
_cell.length_c   1.000
_cell.angle_alpha   90.00
_cell.angle_beta   90.00
_cell.angle_gamma   90.00
#
_symmetry.space_group_name_H-M   'P 1'
#
loop_
_entity.id
_entity.type
_entity.pdbx_description
1 polymer ?
#
loop_
_entity_poly.entity_id
_entity_poly.type
_entity_poly.pdbx_seq_one_letter_code
_entity_poly.pdbx_strand_id
1 'polypeptide(L)'
;MKGINAPRLFIGATLVALSSANTALAEKAETEKLYDFDNKVHYYQTKIGEDNYKIEIQSDDYKHFTNQSVFLLRHADRLCRGNTFMLKILEGVQEYERFPTKPRAYQPDLSVLLQCETKEDTNKGK
;
A
#
# COMPACT_ATOMS: atom_id res chain seq x y z
N MET A 1 42.88 -53.62 51.66
CA MET A 1 43.04 -53.58 50.19
C MET A 1 41.89 -52.78 49.60
N LYS A 2 42.21 -51.96 48.59
CA LYS A 2 41.44 -50.84 48.02
C LYS A 2 39.99 -51.19 47.61
N GLY A 3 39.06 -50.32 47.97
CA GLY A 3 37.79 -50.10 47.27
C GLY A 3 37.54 -48.60 47.21
N ILE A 4 37.62 -48.03 46.01
CA ILE A 4 37.75 -46.58 45.75
C ILE A 4 36.37 -45.91 45.69
N ASN A 5 36.26 -44.74 46.34
CA ASN A 5 35.16 -43.78 46.26
C ASN A 5 34.99 -43.20 44.85
N ALA A 6 33.74 -42.95 44.41
CA ALA A 6 33.26 -41.65 43.89
C ALA A 6 31.85 -41.77 43.27
N PRO A 7 30.97 -40.77 43.48
CA PRO A 7 29.65 -40.71 42.85
C PRO A 7 29.74 -40.24 41.40
N ARG A 8 28.95 -40.82 40.51
CA ARG A 8 28.85 -40.38 39.11
C ARG A 8 27.99 -39.12 39.04
N LEU A 9 28.66 -37.97 38.93
CA LEU A 9 28.07 -36.68 38.60
C LEU A 9 28.00 -36.59 37.07
N PHE A 10 26.83 -36.89 36.49
CA PHE A 10 26.61 -36.64 35.05
C PHE A 10 26.14 -35.19 34.86
N ILE A 11 27.08 -34.35 34.43
CA ILE A 11 26.84 -32.99 33.96
C ILE A 11 26.14 -33.06 32.60
N GLY A 12 25.15 -32.21 32.42
CA GLY A 12 24.12 -32.29 31.38
C GLY A 12 24.51 -31.76 30.01
N ALA A 13 23.50 -31.78 29.13
CA ALA A 13 23.44 -30.99 27.92
C ALA A 13 21.95 -30.79 27.55
N THR A 14 21.28 -29.84 28.21
CA THR A 14 19.98 -29.34 27.75
C THR A 14 20.23 -28.44 26.55
N LEU A 15 20.05 -28.97 25.34
CA LEU A 15 20.03 -28.20 24.11
C LEU A 15 18.74 -27.36 24.08
N VAL A 16 18.82 -26.09 24.50
CA VAL A 16 17.73 -25.13 24.27
C VAL A 16 17.90 -24.59 22.86
N ALA A 17 17.20 -25.18 21.90
CA ALA A 17 17.09 -24.62 20.56
C ALA A 17 16.19 -23.37 20.61
N LEU A 18 16.79 -22.18 20.75
CA LEU A 18 16.09 -20.93 20.47
C LEU A 18 15.89 -20.82 18.95
N SER A 19 14.79 -21.38 18.47
CA SER A 19 14.22 -21.01 17.18
C SER A 19 13.49 -19.69 17.35
N SER A 20 14.22 -18.57 17.22
CA SER A 20 13.58 -17.26 17.03
C SER A 20 12.95 -17.26 15.63
N ALA A 21 11.73 -17.77 15.52
CA ALA A 21 10.86 -17.46 14.41
C ALA A 21 10.54 -15.97 14.51
N ASN A 22 11.34 -15.15 13.82
CA ASN A 22 10.97 -13.77 13.53
C ASN A 22 9.79 -13.83 12.56
N THR A 23 8.59 -14.11 13.07
CA THR A 23 7.37 -13.72 12.37
C THR A 23 7.34 -12.20 12.46
N ALA A 24 8.03 -11.53 11.54
CA ALA A 24 7.69 -10.16 11.21
C ALA A 24 6.22 -10.21 10.79
N LEU A 25 5.34 -9.91 11.74
CA LEU A 25 3.91 -9.74 11.50
C LEU A 25 3.84 -8.55 10.56
N ALA A 26 3.82 -8.81 9.26
CA ALA A 26 3.52 -7.78 8.28
C ALA A 26 2.14 -7.24 8.67
N GLU A 27 2.12 -6.06 9.27
CA GLU A 27 0.90 -5.34 9.59
C GLU A 27 0.09 -5.28 8.29
N LYS A 28 -1.02 -6.01 8.26
CA LYS A 28 -1.83 -6.12 7.05
C LYS A 28 -2.38 -4.73 6.79
N ALA A 29 -1.85 -4.06 5.77
CA ALA A 29 -2.30 -2.74 5.37
C ALA A 29 -3.82 -2.76 5.17
N GLU A 30 -4.53 -2.01 6.02
CA GLU A 30 -5.98 -1.92 5.97
C GLU A 30 -6.40 -1.11 4.73
N THR A 31 -7.42 -1.61 4.04
CA THR A 31 -7.96 -0.96 2.84
C THR A 31 -9.33 -0.40 3.17
N GLU A 32 -9.46 0.91 3.07
CA GLU A 32 -10.70 1.63 3.32
C GLU A 32 -11.49 1.81 2.03
N LYS A 33 -12.80 1.56 2.08
CA LYS A 33 -13.72 1.88 0.98
C LYS A 33 -14.38 3.23 1.27
N LEU A 34 -14.18 4.18 0.37
CA LEU A 34 -14.51 5.59 0.56
C LEU A 34 -15.32 6.13 -0.61
N TYR A 35 -15.93 7.29 -0.40
CA TYR A 35 -16.70 8.01 -1.42
C TYR A 35 -16.43 9.51 -1.33
N ASP A 36 -16.14 10.11 -2.48
CA ASP A 36 -15.99 11.56 -2.62
C ASP A 36 -17.29 12.16 -3.17
N PHE A 37 -17.94 13.01 -2.37
CA PHE A 37 -19.23 13.59 -2.70
C PHE A 37 -19.15 14.65 -3.82
N ASP A 38 -18.05 15.40 -3.88
CA ASP A 38 -17.88 16.50 -4.83
C ASP A 38 -17.72 15.98 -6.26
N ASN A 39 -16.87 14.97 -6.44
CA ASN A 39 -16.57 14.36 -7.74
C ASN A 39 -17.45 13.13 -8.03
N LYS A 40 -18.21 12.68 -7.02
CA LYS A 40 -19.09 11.50 -7.06
C LYS A 40 -18.34 10.20 -7.37
N VAL A 41 -17.18 10.03 -6.78
CA VAL A 41 -16.27 8.91 -7.05
C VAL A 41 -16.23 7.95 -5.87
N HIS A 42 -16.41 6.66 -6.13
CA HIS A 42 -16.10 5.60 -5.17
C HIS A 42 -14.64 5.17 -5.35
N TYR A 43 -13.93 4.99 -4.25
CA TYR A 43 -12.53 4.58 -4.30
C TYR A 43 -12.13 3.72 -3.10
N TYR A 44 -11.05 2.98 -3.27
CA TYR A 44 -10.35 2.29 -2.21
C TYR A 44 -9.04 2.99 -1.92
N GLN A 45 -8.67 3.07 -0.64
CA GLN A 45 -7.41 3.62 -0.20
C GLN A 45 -6.72 2.63 0.73
N THR A 46 -5.49 2.27 0.42
CA THR A 46 -4.64 1.42 1.25
C THR A 46 -3.40 2.21 1.63
N LYS A 47 -3.14 2.39 2.93
CA LYS A 47 -1.87 2.96 3.39
C LYS A 47 -0.81 1.87 3.36
N ILE A 48 0.15 1.97 2.44
CA ILE A 48 1.20 0.96 2.21
C ILE A 48 2.56 1.36 2.80
N GLY A 49 2.65 2.56 3.38
CA GLY A 49 3.81 3.08 4.10
C GLY A 49 3.47 4.41 4.77
N GLU A 50 4.42 5.03 5.46
CA GLU A 50 4.17 6.30 6.19
C GLU A 50 3.61 7.39 5.29
N ASP A 51 4.22 7.57 4.12
CA ASP A 51 3.90 8.57 3.09
C ASP A 51 3.55 7.93 1.73
N ASN A 52 3.13 6.66 1.74
CA ASN A 52 2.85 5.89 0.53
C ASN A 52 1.44 5.28 0.59
N TYR A 53 0.69 5.44 -0.50
CA TYR A 53 -0.69 5.02 -0.60
C TYR A 53 -0.95 4.30 -1.92
N LYS A 54 -1.81 3.29 -1.89
CA LYS A 54 -2.47 2.75 -3.08
C LYS A 54 -3.89 3.31 -3.13
N ILE A 55 -4.27 3.86 -4.27
CA ILE A 55 -5.59 4.44 -4.53
C ILE A 55 -6.20 3.72 -5.73
N GLU A 56 -7.41 3.19 -5.58
CA GLU A 56 -8.14 2.48 -6.64
C GLU A 56 -9.50 3.15 -6.84
N ILE A 57 -9.64 3.89 -7.93
CA ILE A 57 -10.84 4.65 -8.26
C ILE A 57 -11.75 3.79 -9.14
N GLN A 58 -12.96 3.53 -8.67
CA GLN A 58 -13.89 2.65 -9.36
C GLN A 58 -14.30 3.22 -10.71
N SER A 59 -14.21 2.38 -11.74
CA SER A 59 -14.70 2.70 -13.07
C SER A 59 -16.23 2.63 -13.10
N ASP A 60 -16.88 3.73 -13.44
CA ASP A 60 -18.33 3.84 -13.50
C ASP A 60 -18.82 4.11 -14.92
N ASP A 61 -18.82 5.36 -15.39
CA ASP A 61 -19.25 5.73 -16.74
C ASP A 61 -18.27 6.69 -17.45
N TYR A 62 -18.41 6.81 -18.77
CA TYR A 62 -17.54 7.64 -19.61
C TYR A 62 -17.54 9.13 -19.22
N LYS A 63 -18.64 9.66 -18.67
CA LYS A 63 -18.75 11.07 -18.28
C LYS A 63 -18.06 11.35 -16.95
N HIS A 64 -17.94 10.35 -16.09
CA HIS A 64 -17.31 10.46 -14.77
C HIS A 64 -15.78 10.29 -14.81
N PHE A 65 -15.19 9.82 -15.92
CA PHE A 65 -13.72 9.71 -16.03
C PHE A 65 -12.97 11.03 -15.82
N THR A 66 -13.48 12.14 -16.35
CA THR A 66 -12.91 13.46 -16.09
C THR A 66 -12.91 13.76 -14.59
N ASN A 67 -13.98 13.39 -13.89
CA ASN A 67 -14.09 13.56 -12.45
C ASN A 67 -13.10 12.67 -11.70
N GLN A 68 -12.82 11.45 -12.18
CA GLN A 68 -11.81 10.55 -11.59
C GLN A 68 -10.40 11.17 -11.63
N SER A 69 -10.03 11.79 -12.74
CA SER A 69 -8.72 12.45 -12.89
C SER A 69 -8.58 13.69 -12.00
N VAL A 70 -9.63 14.52 -11.95
CA VAL A 70 -9.66 15.71 -11.07
C VAL A 70 -9.67 15.32 -9.59
N PHE A 71 -10.46 14.30 -9.24
CA PHE A 71 -10.48 13.70 -7.91
C PHE A 71 -9.09 13.23 -7.49
N LEU A 72 -8.42 12.42 -8.33
CA LEU A 72 -7.10 11.85 -8.02
C LEU A 72 -6.09 12.95 -7.66
N LEU A 73 -5.99 14.00 -8.48
CA LEU A 73 -5.04 15.09 -8.26
C LEU A 73 -5.32 15.86 -6.97
N ARG A 74 -6.59 16.21 -6.72
CA ARG A 74 -7.00 16.93 -5.51
C ARG A 74 -6.84 16.09 -4.25
N HIS A 75 -7.15 14.79 -4.33
CA HIS A 75 -7.04 13.86 -3.22
C HIS A 75 -5.58 13.57 -2.88
N ALA A 76 -4.73 13.40 -3.89
CA ALA A 76 -3.28 13.27 -3.70
C ALA A 76 -2.67 14.48 -2.98
N ASP A 77 -2.98 15.70 -3.45
CA ASP A 77 -2.54 16.94 -2.82
C ASP A 77 -2.96 17.02 -1.34
N ARG A 78 -4.22 16.65 -1.05
CA ARG A 78 -4.75 16.62 0.33
C ARG A 78 -4.01 15.59 1.20
N LEU A 79 -3.81 14.37 0.70
CA LEU A 79 -3.08 13.31 1.43
C LEU A 79 -1.64 13.74 1.74
N CYS A 80 -0.98 14.37 0.77
CA CYS A 80 0.38 14.86 0.90
C CYS A 80 0.48 16.24 1.57
N ARG A 81 -0.64 16.80 2.06
CA ARG A 81 -0.71 18.08 2.78
C ARG A 81 -0.11 19.25 1.98
N GLY A 82 -0.28 19.24 0.66
CA GLY A 82 0.27 20.24 -0.25
C GLY A 82 1.77 20.13 -0.53
N ASN A 83 2.45 19.08 -0.06
CA ASN A 83 3.82 18.79 -0.49
C ASN A 83 3.81 18.19 -1.91
N THR A 84 4.96 18.23 -2.57
CA THR A 84 5.19 17.55 -3.84
C THR A 84 4.95 16.04 -3.71
N PHE A 85 4.48 15.43 -4.78
CA PHE A 85 4.15 14.00 -4.80
C PHE A 85 4.37 13.39 -6.17
N MET A 86 4.62 12.08 -6.17
CA MET A 86 4.69 11.26 -7.37
C MET A 86 3.47 10.36 -7.47
N LEU A 87 2.91 10.29 -8.68
CA LEU A 87 1.87 9.34 -9.05
C LEU A 87 2.45 8.31 -10.02
N LYS A 88 2.40 7.03 -9.64
CA LYS A 88 2.66 5.92 -10.56
C LYS A 88 1.35 5.26 -10.91
N ILE A 89 0.87 5.52 -12.12
CA ILE A 89 -0.33 4.88 -12.65
C ILE A 89 -0.01 3.42 -12.98
N LEU A 90 -0.83 2.49 -12.47
CA LEU A 90 -0.68 1.07 -12.71
C LEU A 90 -1.56 0.61 -13.88
N GLU A 91 -2.83 1.01 -13.87
CA GLU A 91 -3.82 0.67 -14.90
C GLU A 91 -5.04 1.59 -14.85
N GLY A 92 -6.00 1.39 -15.75
CA GLY A 92 -7.29 2.11 -15.73
C GLY A 92 -7.29 3.50 -16.37
N VAL A 93 -6.21 3.90 -17.04
CA VAL A 93 -6.21 5.10 -17.88
C VAL A 93 -7.17 4.89 -19.05
N GLN A 94 -8.14 5.77 -19.19
CA GLN A 94 -9.11 5.72 -20.27
C GLN A 94 -8.64 6.54 -21.48
N GLU A 95 -8.82 5.97 -22.67
CA GLU A 95 -8.61 6.68 -23.93
C GLU A 95 -9.69 7.76 -24.16
N TYR A 96 -9.28 8.90 -24.70
CA TYR A 96 -10.15 10.04 -24.99
C TYR A 96 -11.27 9.72 -25.99
N GLU A 97 -11.00 8.84 -26.97
CA GLU A 97 -11.90 8.57 -28.10
C GLU A 97 -12.74 7.30 -27.95
N ARG A 98 -12.83 6.72 -26.75
CA ARG A 98 -13.51 5.43 -26.59
C ARG A 98 -15.01 5.57 -26.86
N PHE A 99 -15.41 5.31 -28.10
CA PHE A 99 -16.80 5.31 -28.54
C PHE A 99 -17.62 4.42 -27.61
N PRO A 100 -18.80 4.87 -27.13
CA PRO A 100 -19.63 4.06 -26.27
C PRO A 100 -20.04 2.78 -27.04
N THR A 101 -19.50 1.64 -26.65
CA THR A 101 -19.90 0.35 -27.22
C THR A 101 -21.18 -0.16 -26.55
N LYS A 102 -21.99 -0.94 -27.28
CA LYS A 102 -23.13 -1.68 -26.73
C LYS A 102 -23.00 -3.17 -27.03
N PRO A 103 -22.78 -4.05 -26.04
CA PRO A 103 -22.58 -3.74 -24.61
C PRO A 103 -21.26 -2.99 -24.36
N ARG A 104 -21.16 -2.30 -23.21
CA ARG A 104 -19.95 -1.59 -22.82
C ARG A 104 -18.83 -2.61 -22.61
N ALA A 105 -17.65 -2.36 -23.20
CA ALA A 105 -16.46 -3.13 -22.88
C ALA A 105 -16.12 -2.94 -21.39
N TYR A 106 -15.69 -4.02 -20.72
CA TYR A 106 -15.15 -3.91 -19.37
C TYR A 106 -14.02 -2.89 -19.34
N GLN A 107 -14.04 -2.03 -18.33
CA GLN A 107 -13.01 -1.03 -18.09
C GLN A 107 -12.44 -1.29 -16.70
N PRO A 108 -11.11 -1.40 -16.54
CA PRO A 108 -10.52 -1.55 -15.23
C PRO A 108 -10.60 -0.23 -14.45
N ASP A 109 -10.55 -0.36 -13.13
CA ASP A 109 -10.48 0.76 -12.20
C ASP A 109 -9.15 1.51 -12.36
N LEU A 110 -9.16 2.82 -12.12
CA LEU A 110 -7.94 3.64 -12.15
C LEU A 110 -7.14 3.36 -10.88
N SER A 111 -6.06 2.58 -11.03
CA SER A 111 -5.21 2.12 -9.93
C SER A 111 -3.87 2.86 -9.93
N VAL A 112 -3.53 3.46 -8.80
CA VAL A 112 -2.40 4.39 -8.69
C VAL A 112 -1.65 4.17 -7.38
N LEU A 113 -0.31 4.25 -7.45
CA LEU A 113 0.53 4.43 -6.27
C LEU A 113 0.86 5.91 -6.11
N LEU A 114 0.59 6.43 -4.92
CA LEU A 114 0.91 7.79 -4.50
C LEU A 114 2.07 7.73 -3.51
N GLN A 115 3.11 8.51 -3.79
CA GLN A 115 4.24 8.73 -2.89
C GLN A 115 4.33 10.23 -2.60
N CYS A 116 4.17 10.63 -1.35
CA CYS A 116 4.40 12.01 -0.93
C CYS A 116 5.91 12.22 -0.71
N GLU A 117 6.44 13.35 -1.17
CA GLU A 117 7.82 13.74 -0.87
C GLU A 117 7.87 14.35 0.54
N THR A 118 8.85 13.93 1.33
CA THR A 118 9.07 14.54 2.64
C THR A 118 9.97 15.78 2.49
N LYS A 119 9.88 16.72 3.44
CA LYS A 119 10.74 17.91 3.46
C LYS A 119 12.23 17.56 3.63
N GLU A 120 12.57 16.34 4.00
CA GLU A 120 13.96 15.87 4.06
C GLU A 120 14.49 15.48 2.68
N ASP A 121 13.63 14.99 1.78
CA ASP A 121 14.01 14.58 0.42
C ASP A 121 14.40 15.79 -0.45
N THR A 122 13.78 16.95 -0.21
CA THR A 122 14.09 18.21 -0.91
C THR A 122 15.46 18.79 -0.54
N ASN A 123 16.09 18.34 0.55
CA ASN A 123 17.42 18.80 0.97
C ASN A 123 18.57 17.87 0.52
N LYS A 124 18.28 16.65 0.05
CA LYS A 124 19.31 15.72 -0.47
C LYS A 124 19.67 15.95 -1.93
N GLY A 125 18.94 16.83 -2.63
CA GLY A 125 19.17 17.18 -4.04
C GLY A 125 19.91 18.49 -4.28
N LYS A 126 20.48 19.13 -3.24
CA LYS A 126 21.26 20.37 -3.33
C LYS A 126 22.72 20.16 -2.94
#